data_AF-A0A534X002-F1
#
_entry.id   AF-A0A534X002-F1
#
_cell.length_a   1.000
_cell.length_b   1.000
_cell.length_c   1.000
_cell.angle_alpha   90.00
_cell.angle_beta   90.00
_cell.angle_gamma   90.00
#
_symmetry.space_group_name_H-M   'P 1'
#
loop_
_entity.id
_entity.type
_entity.pdbx_description
1 polymer ?
#
loop_
_entity_poly.entity_id
_entity_poly.type
_entity_poly.pdbx_seq_one_letter_code
_entity_poly.pdbx_strand_id
1 'polypeptide(L)'
;MYFVTTKRAGYALFCMTPSERAAIALTEDQKRVHVLEHTGETWTVRHEWPVGEHSHTELMTRLATCEEPASVAELVRRALGA
;
A
#
# COMPACT_ATOMS: atom_id res chain seq x y z
N MET A 1 11.38 -4.14 4.32
CA MET A 1 10.31 -4.91 4.98
C MET A 1 9.67 -5.88 3.98
N TYR A 2 8.87 -6.85 4.43
CA TYR A 2 8.07 -7.71 3.56
C TYR A 2 6.60 -7.30 3.57
N PHE A 3 5.81 -7.82 2.63
CA PHE A 3 4.37 -7.64 2.57
C PHE A 3 3.66 -8.99 2.66
N VAL A 4 2.49 -8.99 3.29
CA VAL A 4 1.58 -10.14 3.34
C VAL A 4 0.48 -9.92 2.32
N THR A 5 0.41 -10.76 1.29
CA THR A 5 -0.61 -10.65 0.24
C THR A 5 -1.84 -11.47 0.61
N THR A 6 -3.02 -10.88 0.48
CA THR A 6 -4.30 -11.56 0.65
C THR A 6 -5.28 -11.22 -0.48
N LYS A 7 -6.34 -12.01 -0.61
CA LYS A 7 -7.45 -11.69 -1.53
C LYS A 7 -8.43 -10.76 -0.82
N ARG A 8 -8.83 -9.69 -1.51
CA ARG A 8 -9.87 -8.76 -1.04
C ARG A 8 -10.70 -8.31 -2.23
N ALA A 9 -12.04 -8.37 -2.10
CA ALA A 9 -12.94 -7.91 -3.16
C ALA A 9 -12.66 -6.44 -3.53
N GLY A 10 -12.73 -6.12 -4.82
CA GLY A 10 -12.43 -4.78 -5.35
C GLY A 10 -10.93 -4.55 -5.64
N TYR A 11 -10.07 -5.52 -5.36
CA TYR A 11 -8.62 -5.41 -5.59
C TYR A 11 -8.05 -6.60 -6.35
N ALA A 12 -7.28 -6.31 -7.41
CA ALA A 12 -6.43 -7.29 -8.08
C ALA A 12 -5.22 -7.71 -7.22
N LEU A 13 -4.76 -6.80 -6.34
CA LEU A 13 -3.68 -7.03 -5.39
C LEU A 13 -4.02 -6.32 -4.07
N PHE A 14 -3.83 -7.00 -2.95
CA PHE A 14 -3.92 -6.38 -1.62
C PHE A 14 -2.77 -6.86 -0.74
N CYS A 15 -1.78 -5.98 -0.53
CA CYS A 15 -0.54 -6.29 0.17
C CYS A 15 -0.44 -5.48 1.47
N MET A 16 -0.54 -6.16 2.60
CA MET A 16 -0.49 -5.57 3.93
C MET A 16 0.95 -5.49 4.44
N THR A 17 1.22 -4.47 5.25
CA THR A 17 2.43 -4.45 6.07
C THR A 17 2.35 -5.52 7.17
N PRO A 18 3.47 -5.97 7.75
CA PRO A 18 3.46 -7.04 8.75
C PRO A 18 2.61 -6.75 9.98
N SER A 19 2.54 -5.48 10.42
CA SER A 19 1.65 -5.08 11.53
C SER A 19 0.19 -4.89 11.13
N GLU A 20 -0.15 -5.10 9.86
CA GLU A 20 -1.48 -4.89 9.29
C GLU A 20 -2.01 -3.46 9.43
N ARG A 21 -1.17 -2.49 9.82
CA ARG A 21 -1.57 -1.07 9.94
C ARG A 21 -1.81 -0.41 8.60
N ALA A 22 -1.11 -0.87 7.56
CA ALA A 22 -1.21 -0.28 6.24
C ALA A 22 -1.25 -1.35 5.15
N ALA A 23 -1.78 -0.98 3.98
CA ALA A 23 -1.75 -1.83 2.80
C ALA A 23 -1.48 -1.01 1.53
N ILE A 24 -0.78 -1.63 0.59
CA ILE A 24 -0.68 -1.17 -0.80
C ILE A 24 -1.53 -2.11 -1.63
N ALA A 25 -2.47 -1.55 -2.40
CA ALA A 25 -3.41 -2.33 -3.17
C ALA A 25 -3.54 -1.79 -4.61
N LEU A 26 -3.87 -2.69 -5.53
CA LEU A 26 -4.17 -2.37 -6.93
C LEU A 26 -5.64 -2.68 -7.19
N THR A 27 -6.39 -1.72 -7.72
CA THR A 27 -7.81 -1.90 -8.05
C THR A 27 -8.01 -3.03 -9.07
N GLU A 28 -9.21 -3.64 -9.10
CA GLU A 28 -9.53 -4.74 -10.03
C GLU A 28 -9.32 -4.38 -11.52
N ASP A 29 -9.59 -3.13 -11.90
CA ASP A 29 -9.34 -2.61 -13.24
C ASP A 29 -7.86 -2.29 -13.53
N GLN A 30 -7.00 -2.46 -12.52
CA GLN A 30 -5.56 -2.20 -12.54
C GLN A 30 -5.19 -0.77 -12.94
N LYS A 31 -6.08 0.21 -12.71
CA LYS A 31 -5.84 1.62 -13.06
C LYS A 31 -5.36 2.46 -11.90
N ARG A 32 -5.67 2.07 -10.66
CA ARG A 32 -5.33 2.86 -9.47
C ARG A 32 -4.60 2.04 -8.42
N VAL A 33 -3.64 2.67 -7.78
CA VAL A 33 -3.00 2.16 -6.58
C VAL A 33 -3.58 2.89 -5.38
N HIS A 34 -3.99 2.12 -4.37
CA HIS A 34 -4.45 2.64 -3.09
C HIS A 34 -3.42 2.35 -2.02
N VAL A 35 -3.15 3.35 -1.17
CA VAL A 35 -2.52 3.16 0.13
C VAL A 35 -3.61 3.27 1.19
N LEU A 36 -3.79 2.20 1.94
CA LEU A 36 -4.85 2.08 2.93
C LEU A 36 -4.29 2.05 4.34
N GLU A 37 -5.08 2.56 5.28
CA GLU A 37 -4.87 2.42 6.71
C GLU A 37 -5.91 1.47 7.30
N HIS A 38 -5.48 0.61 8.23
CA HIS A 38 -6.39 -0.21 9.02
C HIS A 38 -6.76 0.52 10.32
N THR A 39 -8.04 0.88 10.47
CA THR A 39 -8.55 1.58 11.65
C THR A 39 -9.24 0.62 12.64
N GLY A 40 -8.76 -0.62 12.74
CA GLY A 40 -9.27 -1.66 13.62
C GLY A 40 -10.43 -2.48 13.04
N GLU A 41 -11.44 -1.81 12.45
CA GLU A 41 -12.61 -2.48 11.87
C GLU A 41 -12.62 -2.45 10.34
N THR A 42 -12.01 -1.44 9.74
CA THR A 42 -12.08 -1.21 8.30
C THR A 42 -10.77 -0.73 7.72
N TRP A 43 -10.66 -0.88 6.40
CA TRP A 43 -9.57 -0.35 5.61
C TRP A 43 -10.03 0.94 4.93
N THR A 44 -9.35 2.04 5.23
CA THR A 44 -9.66 3.36 4.66
C THR A 44 -8.58 3.75 3.68
N VAL A 45 -8.96 4.12 2.45
CA VAL A 45 -8.02 4.67 1.46
C VAL A 45 -7.54 6.03 1.96
N ARG A 46 -6.24 6.16 2.21
CA ARG A 46 -5.60 7.42 2.62
C ARG A 46 -4.99 8.16 1.44
N HIS A 47 -4.47 7.40 0.49
CA HIS A 47 -3.96 7.94 -0.77
C HIS A 47 -4.37 7.05 -1.94
N GLU A 48 -4.60 7.70 -3.07
CA GLU A 48 -4.79 7.03 -4.35
C GLU A 48 -4.10 7.82 -5.46
N TRP A 49 -3.68 7.10 -6.49
CA TRP A 49 -3.15 7.68 -7.72
C TRP A 49 -3.33 6.72 -8.90
N PRO A 50 -3.32 7.24 -10.13
CA PRO A 50 -3.20 6.42 -11.32
C PRO A 50 -1.91 5.58 -11.28
N VAL A 51 -1.98 4.33 -11.74
CA VAL A 51 -0.81 3.44 -11.84
C VAL A 51 0.31 4.05 -12.71
N GLY A 52 -0.05 4.87 -13.70
CA GLY A 52 0.91 5.57 -14.56
C GLY A 52 1.71 6.66 -13.86
N GLU A 53 1.26 7.17 -12.71
CA GLU A 53 2.02 8.12 -11.89
C GLU A 53 2.93 7.38 -10.91
N HIS A 54 2.37 6.43 -10.16
CA HIS A 54 3.13 5.59 -9.22
C HIS A 54 2.56 4.17 -9.21
N SER A 55 3.39 3.17 -9.51
CA SER A 55 2.95 1.76 -9.57
C SER A 55 3.11 1.05 -8.23
N HIS A 56 2.26 0.05 -7.93
CA HIS A 56 2.38 -0.74 -6.69
C HIS A 56 3.76 -1.40 -6.58
N THR A 57 4.31 -1.88 -7.70
CA THR A 57 5.63 -2.50 -7.78
C THR A 57 6.72 -1.52 -7.35
N GLU A 58 6.73 -0.31 -7.93
CA GLU A 58 7.70 0.73 -7.59
C GLU A 58 7.71 1.04 -6.09
N LEU A 59 6.53 1.27 -5.50
CA LEU A 59 6.39 1.61 -4.08
C LEU A 59 6.89 0.46 -3.20
N MET A 60 6.47 -0.77 -3.50
CA MET A 60 6.84 -1.95 -2.71
C MET A 60 8.34 -2.25 -2.83
N THR A 61 8.94 -2.05 -4.01
CA THR A 61 10.38 -2.19 -4.22
C THR A 61 11.17 -1.19 -3.40
N ARG A 62 10.74 0.07 -3.34
CA ARG A 62 11.40 1.10 -2.50
C ARG A 62 11.28 0.77 -1.01
N LEU A 63 10.12 0.27 -0.57
CA LEU A 63 9.89 -0.12 0.83
C LEU A 63 10.59 -1.43 1.22
N ALA A 64 11.02 -2.25 0.25
CA ALA A 64 11.64 -3.55 0.52
C ALA A 64 12.89 -3.46 1.41
N THR A 65 13.62 -2.35 1.37
CA THR A 65 14.83 -2.11 2.17
C THR A 65 14.58 -1.31 3.45
N CYS A 66 13.35 -0.82 3.69
CA CYS A 66 13.01 -0.04 4.88
C CYS A 66 12.54 -0.91 6.05
N GLU A 67 12.72 -0.43 7.27
CA GLU A 67 11.93 -0.89 8.42
C GLU A 67 10.45 -0.53 8.22
N GLU A 68 9.55 -1.28 8.85
CA GLU A 68 8.12 -1.01 8.77
C GLU A 68 7.81 0.39 9.35
N PRO A 69 7.16 1.27 8.56
CA PRO A 69 6.76 2.60 9.01
C PRO A 69 5.78 2.56 10.18
N ALA A 70 5.91 3.49 11.12
CA ALA A 70 5.01 3.61 12.27
C ALA A 70 3.62 4.18 11.91
N SER A 71 3.46 4.77 10.72
CA SER A 71 2.22 5.36 10.23
C SER A 71 2.12 5.29 8.70
N VAL A 72 0.90 5.44 8.18
CA VAL A 72 0.68 5.53 6.72
C VAL A 72 1.37 6.75 6.11
N ALA A 73 1.40 7.89 6.81
CA ALA A 73 2.09 9.09 6.33
C ALA A 73 3.61 8.85 6.17
N GLU A 74 4.23 8.15 7.11
CA GLU A 74 5.63 7.73 7.02
C GLU A 74 5.85 6.75 5.86
N LEU A 75 4.93 5.78 5.69
CA LEU A 75 4.99 4.81 4.60
C LEU A 75 4.96 5.49 3.24
N VAL A 76 4.04 6.44 3.04
CA VAL A 76 3.91 7.18 1.78
C VAL A 76 5.16 8.01 1.52
N ARG A 77 5.68 8.72 2.53
CA ARG A 77 6.92 9.50 2.37
C ARG A 77 8.09 8.64 1.87
N ARG A 78 8.32 7.51 2.54
CA ARG A 78 9.37 6.55 2.16
C ARG A 78 9.13 5.93 0.79
N ALA A 79 7.89 5.57 0.48
CA ALA A 79 7.52 4.98 -0.81
C ALA A 79 7.71 5.96 -1.98
N LEU A 80 7.48 7.26 -1.75
CA LEU A 80 7.69 8.30 -2.74
C LEU A 80 9.14 8.79 -2.82
N GLY A 81 10.02 8.33 -1.92
CA GLY A 81 11.45 8.67 -1.92
C GLY A 81 11.75 10.05 -1.34
N ALA A 82 10.88 10.55 -0.45
CA ALA A 82 11.03 11.82 0.28
C ALA A 82 11.51 11.62 1.72
#